data_AF-A0A438D6Z3-F1
#
_entry.id   AF-A0A438D6Z3-F1
#
_cell.length_a   1.000
_cell.length_b   1.000
_cell.length_c   1.000
_cell.angle_alpha   90.00
_cell.angle_beta   90.00
_cell.angle_gamma   90.00
#
_symmetry.space_group_name_H-M   'P 1'
#
loop_
_entity.id
_entity.type
_entity.pdbx_description
1 polymer ?
#
loop_
_entity_poly.entity_id
_entity_poly.type
_entity_poly.pdbx_seq_one_letter_code
_entity_poly.pdbx_strand_id
1 'polypeptide(L)'
;MGSDARGNCGGSSMFLAAFANNARMLLTLDEKNPRRIFEGEALLRRMNKYGLLDESQNKLDYVLALTVENFLERRLQTLVFKSGMAKSIHHARVLIRQRHISQEEV
;
A
#
# COMPACT_ATOMS: atom_id res chain seq x y z
N MET A 1 10.93 17.78 10.60
CA MET A 1 9.56 17.34 10.94
C MET A 1 9.37 15.92 10.38
N GLY A 2 9.60 14.90 11.19
CA GLY A 2 9.55 13.52 10.70
C GLY A 2 10.11 12.56 11.74
N SER A 3 9.25 12.03 12.62
CA SER A 3 9.73 11.08 13.63
C SER A 3 8.63 10.23 14.29
N ASP A 4 7.40 10.17 13.77
CA ASP A 4 6.32 9.36 14.36
C ASP A 4 5.86 8.22 13.45
N ALA A 5 6.80 7.58 12.75
CA ALA A 5 6.52 6.37 11.98
C ALA A 5 6.65 5.07 12.81
N ARG A 6 7.16 5.13 14.05
CA ARG A 6 7.59 3.92 14.81
C ARG A 6 6.48 3.14 15.53
N GLY A 7 5.28 3.70 15.67
CA GLY A 7 4.23 3.13 16.55
C GLY A 7 3.31 2.06 15.95
N ASN A 8 3.28 1.88 14.61
CA ASN A 8 2.28 1.00 13.98
C ASN A 8 2.79 0.23 12.75
N CYS A 9 4.11 0.15 12.55
CA CYS A 9 4.71 -0.51 11.37
C CYS A 9 4.58 -2.03 11.40
N GLY A 10 4.25 -2.64 12.54
CA GLY A 10 4.17 -4.10 12.69
C GLY A 10 3.25 -4.74 11.65
N GLY A 11 2.04 -4.18 11.47
CA GLY A 11 1.09 -4.66 10.46
C GLY A 11 1.59 -4.45 9.04
N SER A 12 2.05 -3.24 8.71
CA SER A 12 2.54 -2.91 7.36
C SER A 12 3.75 -3.74 6.94
N SER A 13 4.67 -4.01 7.87
CA SER A 13 5.86 -4.84 7.63
C SER A 13 5.50 -6.30 7.31
N MET A 14 4.50 -6.86 8.02
CA MET A 14 4.02 -8.22 7.80
C MET A 14 3.30 -8.35 6.47
N PHE A 15 2.48 -7.36 6.12
CA PHE A 15 1.81 -7.31 4.81
C PHE A 15 2.81 -7.24 3.66
N LEU A 16 3.82 -6.37 3.75
CA LEU A 16 4.88 -6.26 2.74
C LEU A 16 5.65 -7.57 2.59
N ALA A 17 6.02 -8.20 3.71
CA ALA A 17 6.70 -9.49 3.70
C ALA A 17 5.86 -10.58 3.00
N ALA A 18 4.56 -10.65 3.25
CA ALA A 18 3.67 -11.61 2.61
C ALA A 18 3.59 -11.40 1.08
N PHE A 19 3.44 -10.16 0.62
CA PHE A 19 3.39 -9.85 -0.81
C PHE A 19 4.74 -10.11 -1.51
N ALA A 20 5.84 -9.73 -0.87
CA ALA A 20 7.17 -9.97 -1.40
C ALA A 20 7.48 -11.48 -1.48
N ASN A 21 7.08 -12.27 -0.49
CA ASN A 21 7.25 -13.73 -0.53
C ASN A 21 6.46 -14.36 -1.69
N ASN A 22 5.20 -13.94 -1.89
CA ASN A 22 4.39 -14.41 -3.02
C ASN A 22 5.02 -14.03 -4.37
N ALA A 23 5.46 -12.77 -4.51
CA ALA A 23 6.13 -12.31 -5.73
C ALA A 23 7.41 -13.12 -6.02
N ARG A 24 8.24 -13.39 -5.00
CA ARG A 24 9.43 -14.24 -5.16
C ARG A 24 9.07 -15.65 -5.61
N MET A 25 8.06 -16.28 -5.03
CA MET A 25 7.61 -17.62 -5.46
C MET A 25 7.17 -17.61 -6.92
N LEU A 26 6.43 -16.60 -7.36
CA LEU A 26 5.97 -16.49 -8.75
C LEU A 26 7.11 -16.23 -9.74
N LEU A 27 8.15 -15.48 -9.32
CA LEU A 27 9.32 -15.21 -10.15
C LEU A 27 10.24 -16.43 -10.32
N THR A 28 10.15 -17.45 -9.46
CA THR A 28 10.88 -18.71 -9.66
C THR A 28 10.29 -19.59 -10.75
N LEU A 29 9.01 -19.37 -11.11
CA LEU A 29 8.32 -20.13 -12.14
C LEU A 29 8.61 -19.53 -13.53
N ASP A 30 8.56 -20.36 -14.57
CA ASP A 30 8.69 -19.89 -15.95
C ASP A 30 7.60 -18.89 -16.34
N GLU A 31 7.92 -17.96 -17.25
CA GLU A 31 7.02 -16.88 -17.68
C GLU A 31 5.73 -17.39 -18.31
N LYS A 32 5.78 -18.56 -18.97
CA LYS A 32 4.63 -19.17 -19.65
C LYS A 32 3.80 -20.07 -18.73
N ASN A 33 4.19 -20.21 -17.47
CA ASN A 33 3.46 -21.07 -16.54
C ASN A 33 2.08 -20.47 -16.22
N PRO A 34 0.98 -21.22 -16.37
CA PRO A 34 -0.38 -20.69 -16.16
C PRO A 34 -0.58 -20.15 -14.74
N ARG A 35 0.09 -20.72 -13.74
CA ARG A 35 0.03 -20.23 -12.35
C ARG A 35 0.65 -18.85 -12.21
N ARG A 36 1.80 -18.61 -12.85
CA ARG A 36 2.50 -17.31 -12.81
C ARG A 36 1.66 -16.22 -13.45
N ILE A 37 1.03 -16.52 -14.58
CA ILE A 37 0.18 -15.55 -15.30
C ILE A 37 -1.04 -15.19 -14.43
N PHE A 38 -1.75 -16.18 -13.93
CA PHE A 38 -2.98 -15.95 -13.16
C PHE A 38 -2.72 -15.33 -11.78
N GLU A 39 -1.87 -15.94 -10.96
CA GLU A 39 -1.57 -15.44 -9.62
C GLU A 39 -0.79 -14.12 -9.68
N GLY A 40 0.08 -13.95 -10.67
CA GLY A 40 0.83 -12.71 -10.89
C GLY A 40 -0.07 -11.54 -11.29
N GLU A 41 -0.98 -11.74 -12.24
CA GLU A 41 -1.94 -10.71 -12.62
C GLU A 41 -2.88 -10.37 -11.46
N ALA A 42 -3.37 -11.36 -10.72
CA ALA A 42 -4.20 -11.14 -9.54
C ALA A 42 -3.47 -10.31 -8.47
N LEU A 43 -2.17 -10.54 -8.28
CA LEU A 43 -1.35 -9.79 -7.33
C LEU A 43 -1.14 -8.35 -7.79
N LEU A 44 -0.86 -8.11 -9.07
CA LEU A 44 -0.73 -6.78 -9.66
C LEU A 44 -2.03 -5.98 -9.58
N ARG A 45 -3.17 -6.59 -9.93
CA ARG A 45 -4.51 -5.98 -9.80
C ARG A 45 -4.78 -5.52 -8.37
N ARG A 46 -4.37 -6.31 -7.36
CA ARG A 46 -4.53 -5.95 -5.95
C ARG A 46 -3.67 -4.74 -5.57
N MET A 47 -2.42 -4.69 -6.04
CA MET A 47 -1.53 -3.56 -5.76
C MET A 47 -2.02 -2.27 -6.42
N ASN A 48 -2.54 -2.34 -7.65
CA ASN A 48 -3.14 -1.18 -8.33
C ASN A 48 -4.40 -0.70 -7.61
N LYS A 49 -5.25 -1.61 -7.11
CA LYS A 49 -6.43 -1.24 -6.31
C LYS A 49 -6.07 -0.52 -5.02
N TYR A 50 -4.96 -0.87 -4.38
CA TYR A 50 -4.44 -0.13 -3.22
C TYR A 50 -3.69 1.14 -3.60
N GLY A 51 -3.48 1.39 -4.89
CA GLY A 51 -2.69 2.50 -5.41
C GLY A 51 -1.21 2.42 -5.04
N LEU A 52 -0.67 1.23 -4.79
CA LEU A 52 0.75 1.09 -4.40
C LEU A 52 1.69 1.11 -5.60
N LEU A 53 1.16 0.77 -6.78
CA LEU A 53 1.86 0.80 -8.06
C LEU A 53 1.11 1.74 -9.00
N ASP A 54 1.86 2.36 -9.89
CA ASP A 54 1.33 3.12 -11.02
C ASP A 54 1.00 2.20 -12.20
N GLU A 55 0.11 2.62 -13.10
CA GLU A 55 -0.32 1.82 -14.26
C GLU A 55 0.84 1.47 -15.20
N SER A 56 1.89 2.31 -15.19
CA SER A 56 3.14 2.08 -15.91
C SER A 56 4.03 0.99 -15.31
N GLN A 57 3.81 0.60 -14.05
CA GLN A 57 4.64 -0.30 -13.26
C GLN A 57 4.00 -1.68 -13.04
N ASN A 58 3.36 -2.23 -14.07
CA ASN A 58 2.69 -3.55 -14.03
C ASN A 58 3.66 -4.73 -14.19
N LYS A 59 4.76 -4.77 -13.43
CA LYS A 59 5.68 -5.92 -13.36
C LYS A 59 5.84 -6.42 -11.93
N LEU A 60 6.02 -7.73 -11.79
CA LEU A 60 6.23 -8.38 -10.49
C LEU A 60 7.49 -7.87 -9.76
N ASP A 61 8.50 -7.40 -10.50
CA ASP A 61 9.73 -6.86 -9.92
C ASP A 61 9.49 -5.59 -9.10
N TYR A 62 8.53 -4.75 -9.50
CA TYR A 62 8.20 -3.53 -8.76
C TYR A 62 7.51 -3.82 -7.43
N VAL A 63 6.85 -4.97 -7.30
CA VAL A 63 6.27 -5.42 -6.02
C VAL A 63 7.39 -5.67 -4.99
N LEU A 64 8.55 -6.17 -5.42
CA LEU A 64 9.69 -6.39 -4.54
C LEU A 64 10.35 -5.09 -4.07
N ALA A 65 10.21 -4.01 -4.85
CA ALA A 65 10.74 -2.69 -4.53
C ALA A 65 9.83 -1.87 -3.61
N LEU A 66 8.65 -2.38 -3.25
CA LEU A 66 7.74 -1.68 -2.34
C LEU A 66 8.39 -1.49 -0.97
N THR A 67 8.21 -0.30 -0.40
CA THR A 67 8.66 0.07 0.95
C THR A 67 7.48 0.26 1.89
N VAL A 68 7.73 0.28 3.19
CA VAL A 68 6.70 0.56 4.21
C VAL A 68 6.13 1.98 4.04
N GLU A 69 6.93 2.91 3.54
CA GLU A 69 6.52 4.30 3.31
C GLU A 69 5.35 4.37 2.32
N ASN A 70 5.41 3.63 1.21
CA ASN A 70 4.33 3.57 0.21
C ASN A 70 2.98 3.22 0.84
N PHE A 71 2.97 2.30 1.82
CA PHE A 71 1.76 1.93 2.56
C PHE A 71 1.32 3.01 3.55
N LEU A 72 2.27 3.68 4.20
CA LEU A 72 1.97 4.78 5.11
C LEU A 72 1.34 5.94 4.37
N GLU A 73 1.76 6.23 3.14
CA GLU A 73 1.19 7.31 2.33
C GLU A 73 -0.28 7.07 1.96
N ARG A 74 -0.64 5.82 1.69
CA ARG A 74 -2.01 5.39 1.35
C ARG A 74 -2.96 5.30 2.55
N ARG A 75 -2.49 5.60 3.76
CA ARG A 75 -3.34 5.59 4.96
C ARG A 75 -4.32 6.76 4.92
N LEU A 76 -5.59 6.53 5.25
CA LEU A 76 -6.62 7.60 5.26
C LEU A 76 -6.17 8.84 6.07
N GLN A 77 -5.48 8.60 7.18
CA GLN A 77 -4.93 9.67 8.03
C GLN A 77 -3.91 10.57 7.31
N THR A 78 -3.01 10.00 6.50
CA THR A 78 -2.02 10.76 5.73
C THR A 78 -2.63 11.38 4.50
N LEU A 79 -3.59 10.70 3.84
CA LEU A 79 -4.34 11.26 2.72
C LEU A 79 -5.10 12.52 3.15
N VAL A 80 -5.86 12.46 4.24
CA VAL A 80 -6.58 13.62 4.81
C VAL A 80 -5.66 14.78 5.18
N PHE A 81 -4.46 14.48 5.69
CA PHE A 81 -3.46 15.50 5.98
C PHE A 81 -2.87 16.12 4.71
N LYS A 82 -2.53 15.29 3.70
CA LYS A 82 -2.01 15.76 2.40
C LYS A 82 -3.05 16.56 1.62
N SER A 83 -4.34 16.22 1.72
CA SER A 83 -5.46 16.95 1.09
C SER A 83 -5.83 18.26 1.81
N GLY A 84 -5.13 18.65 2.88
CA GLY A 84 -5.33 19.93 3.57
C GLY A 84 -6.56 20.01 4.49
N MET A 85 -7.34 18.93 4.61
CA MET A 85 -8.53 18.87 5.48
C MET A 85 -8.19 18.87 6.97
N ALA A 86 -6.96 18.50 7.34
CA ALA A 86 -6.51 18.48 8.72
C ALA A 86 -5.20 19.24 8.91
N LYS A 87 -5.15 20.08 9.95
CA LYS A 87 -3.95 20.80 10.40
C LYS A 87 -2.77 19.91 10.82
N SER A 88 -3.02 18.65 11.21
CA SER A 88 -1.98 17.69 11.62
C SER A 88 -2.44 16.24 11.46
N ILE A 89 -1.50 15.31 11.46
CA ILE A 89 -1.77 13.86 11.46
C ILE A 89 -2.65 13.44 12.65
N HIS A 90 -2.47 14.07 13.81
CA HIS A 90 -3.27 13.79 15.00
C HIS A 90 -4.71 14.31 14.84
N HIS A 91 -4.87 15.50 14.27
CA HIS A 91 -6.18 16.07 13.96
C HIS A 91 -6.94 15.20 12.95
N ALA A 92 -6.28 14.73 11.89
CA ALA A 92 -6.87 13.80 10.92
C ALA A 92 -7.44 12.55 11.59
N ARG A 93 -6.73 11.99 12.59
CA ARG A 93 -7.20 10.82 13.34
C ARG A 93 -8.47 11.10 14.15
N VAL A 94 -8.58 12.29 14.75
CA VAL A 94 -9.77 12.68 15.52
C VAL A 94 -10.97 12.83 14.59
N LEU A 95 -10.82 13.50 13.45
CA LEU A 95 -11.88 13.67 12.46
C LEU A 95 -12.39 12.33 11.92
N ILE A 96 -11.48 11.40 11.60
CA ILE A 96 -11.84 10.04 11.18
C ILE A 96 -12.59 9.29 12.29
N ARG A 97 -12.09 9.36 13.54
CA ARG A 97 -12.72 8.68 14.69
C ARG A 97 -14.13 9.22 14.97
N GLN A 98 -14.32 10.53 14.81
CA GLN A 98 -15.61 11.20 15.00
C GLN A 98 -16.56 11.00 13.81
N ARG A 99 -16.12 10.36 12.72
CA ARG A 99 -16.87 10.17 11.46
C ARG A 99 -17.19 11.47 10.72
N HIS A 100 -16.34 12.47 10.85
CA HIS A 100 -16.47 13.73 10.11
C HIS A 100 -15.89 13.63 8.68
N ILE A 101 -15.11 12.58 8.41
CA ILE A 101 -14.49 12.33 7.11
C ILE A 101 -14.73 10.86 6.75
N SER A 102 -15.20 10.66 5.52
CA SER A 102 -15.45 9.35 4.92
C SER A 102 -14.50 9.14 3.73
N GLN A 103 -14.23 7.88 3.36
CA GLN A 103 -13.31 7.55 2.26
C GLN A 103 -13.77 8.07 0.89
N GLU A 104 -15.03 8.46 0.77
CA GLU A 104 -15.64 8.95 -0.47
C GLU A 104 -15.26 10.42 -0.76
N GLU A 105 -14.81 11.16 0.25
CA GLU A 105 -14.46 12.59 0.13
C GLU A 105 -12.96 12.85 -0.10
N VAL A 106 -12.13 11.81 -0.19
CA VAL A 106 -10.66 11.90 -0.21
C VAL A 106 -10.07 11.40 -1.52
#